data_AF-A0A522BY49-F1
#
_entry.id   AF-A0A522BY49-F1
#
_cell.length_a   1.000
_cell.length_b   1.000
_cell.length_c   1.000
_cell.angle_alpha   90.00
_cell.angle_beta   90.00
_cell.angle_gamma   90.00
#
_symmetry.space_group_name_H-M   'P 1'
#
loop_
_entity.id
_entity.type
_entity.pdbx_description
1 polymer ?
#
loop_
_entity_poly.entity_id
_entity_poly.type
_entity_poly.pdbx_seq_one_letter_code
_entity_poly.pdbx_strand_id
1 'polypeptide(L)'
;MTDLHSDSLLGGSRSDRLDRAIHALLAQTPEIEAAAVVSFDGLPMAAALPPSMDEDRVAAMSAALLSLGERAAQGLGRGELSQVYIEGDAGTVFLVSADDEAVLVAVASKGAKVGMMLYEVRRAAATVAEVLRADEEPAPAAAPVLAAVPTEVPVQPEPVAETAPVAPVYTPPTDPAYTVPSYTGQADSAWTSSYAPTGSVMPGGGVPPSTWS
;
A
#
# COMPACT_ATOMS: atom_id res chain seq x y z
N MET A 1 50.22 -10.92 2.36
CA MET A 1 49.13 -11.37 3.24
C MET A 1 48.08 -10.28 3.15
N THR A 2 47.35 -10.32 2.05
CA THR A 2 46.49 -9.24 1.55
C THR A 2 45.19 -9.90 1.11
N ASP A 3 44.09 -9.18 1.27
CA ASP A 3 42.70 -9.54 0.98
C ASP A 3 41.94 -10.28 2.08
N LEU A 4 41.33 -9.49 2.98
CA LEU A 4 40.18 -9.88 3.80
C LEU A 4 39.15 -8.74 3.97
N HIS A 5 39.17 -7.68 3.15
CA HIS A 5 38.29 -6.50 3.34
C HIS A 5 37.54 -6.03 2.08
N SER A 6 37.48 -6.86 1.05
CA SER A 6 37.00 -6.47 -0.30
C SER A 6 35.56 -6.89 -0.59
N ASP A 7 34.80 -7.42 0.38
CA ASP A 7 33.43 -7.94 0.17
C ASP A 7 32.31 -7.21 0.95
N SER A 8 32.63 -6.19 1.77
CA SER A 8 31.63 -5.40 2.53
C SER A 8 31.10 -4.16 1.77
N LEU A 9 31.39 -4.03 0.48
CA LEU A 9 31.04 -2.83 -0.30
C LEU A 9 29.65 -2.89 -0.97
N LEU A 10 28.84 -3.92 -0.69
CA LEU A 10 27.46 -4.03 -1.18
C LEU A 10 26.41 -4.34 -0.08
N GLY A 11 26.80 -4.51 1.18
CA GLY A 11 25.86 -4.79 2.28
C GLY A 11 26.53 -4.76 3.65
N GLY A 12 26.70 -3.55 4.21
CA GLY A 12 27.11 -3.40 5.61
C GLY A 12 26.11 -4.05 6.59
N SER A 13 26.50 -4.17 7.86
CA SER A 13 25.64 -4.73 8.92
C SER A 13 24.27 -4.04 9.00
N ARG A 14 23.26 -4.68 9.62
CA ARG A 14 21.93 -4.08 9.86
C ARG A 14 22.05 -2.67 10.41
N SER A 15 22.87 -2.49 11.44
CA SER A 15 23.16 -1.20 12.07
C SER A 15 23.76 -0.20 11.07
N ASP A 16 24.77 -0.60 10.27
CA ASP A 16 25.34 0.29 9.24
C ASP A 16 24.30 0.72 8.19
N ARG A 17 23.34 -0.15 7.85
CA ARG A 17 22.24 0.19 6.92
C ARG A 17 21.27 1.19 7.54
N LEU A 18 20.93 1.03 8.82
CA LEU A 18 20.09 1.97 9.56
C LEU A 18 20.78 3.33 9.68
N ASP A 19 22.06 3.37 10.02
CA ASP A 19 22.86 4.61 10.07
C ASP A 19 22.85 5.31 8.72
N ARG A 20 23.05 4.58 7.62
CA ARG A 20 22.96 5.14 6.27
C ARG A 20 21.57 5.73 5.98
N ALA A 21 20.49 5.07 6.39
CA ALA A 21 19.14 5.58 6.19
C ALA A 21 18.89 6.89 6.95
N ILE A 22 19.34 6.97 8.21
CA ILE A 22 19.25 8.19 9.04
C ILE A 22 20.09 9.32 8.43
N HIS A 23 21.35 9.05 8.08
CA HIS A 23 22.21 10.06 7.46
C HIS A 23 21.70 10.52 6.10
N ALA A 24 21.06 9.65 5.32
CA ALA A 24 20.41 10.02 4.07
C ALA A 24 19.22 10.95 4.31
N LEU A 25 18.43 10.75 5.37
CA LEU A 25 17.35 11.66 5.76
C LEU A 25 17.88 13.06 6.10
N LEU A 26 18.90 13.13 6.97
CA LEU A 26 19.53 14.38 7.39
C LEU A 26 20.16 15.13 6.20
N ALA A 27 20.78 14.41 5.27
CA ALA A 27 21.39 15.00 4.09
C ALA A 27 20.37 15.54 3.08
N GLN A 28 19.22 14.88 2.94
CA GLN A 28 18.15 15.27 2.01
C GLN A 28 17.25 16.38 2.58
N THR A 29 17.16 16.50 3.91
CA THR A 29 16.23 17.38 4.60
C THR A 29 16.96 18.24 5.64
N PRO A 30 17.51 19.41 5.24
CA PRO A 30 18.30 20.26 6.13
C PRO A 30 17.55 20.77 7.36
N GLU A 31 16.22 20.79 7.33
CA GLU A 31 15.38 21.16 8.48
C GLU A 31 15.34 20.08 9.57
N ILE A 32 15.76 18.83 9.28
CA ILE A 32 15.87 17.77 10.29
C ILE A 32 17.26 17.85 10.92
N GLU A 33 17.30 18.16 12.21
CA GLU A 33 18.52 18.39 12.97
C GLU A 33 19.05 17.13 13.65
N ALA A 34 18.16 16.16 13.90
CA ALA A 34 18.49 14.93 14.58
C ALA A 34 17.52 13.82 14.17
N ALA A 35 17.99 12.57 14.14
CA ALA A 35 17.13 11.42 13.93
C ALA A 35 17.69 10.16 14.61
N ALA A 36 16.79 9.25 15.00
CA ALA A 36 17.13 7.98 15.63
C ALA A 36 16.12 6.90 15.24
N VAL A 37 16.57 5.66 15.16
CA VAL A 37 15.72 4.47 15.04
C VAL A 37 15.74 3.74 16.37
N VAL A 38 14.55 3.51 16.93
CA VAL A 38 14.36 2.94 18.25
C VAL A 38 13.38 1.79 18.13
N SER A 39 13.61 0.69 18.83
CA SER A 39 12.64 -0.39 18.93
C SER A 39 11.41 -0.01 19.78
N PHE A 40 10.32 -0.78 19.66
CA PHE A 40 9.14 -0.59 20.52
C PHE A 40 9.40 -0.84 22.02
N ASP A 41 10.41 -1.64 22.36
CA ASP A 41 10.84 -1.86 23.75
C ASP A 41 11.79 -0.77 24.28
N GLY A 42 12.11 0.25 23.47
CA GLY A 42 12.89 1.41 23.89
C GLY A 42 14.40 1.19 23.86
N LEU A 43 14.88 0.29 23.00
CA LEU A 43 16.30 0.08 22.74
C LEU A 43 16.72 0.89 21.50
N PRO A 44 17.80 1.67 21.58
CA PRO A 44 18.34 2.34 20.40
C PRO A 44 18.93 1.34 19.40
N MET A 45 18.63 1.53 18.11
CA MET A 45 19.18 0.72 17.02
C MET A 45 20.21 1.48 16.17
N ALA A 46 19.98 2.78 15.98
CA ALA A 46 20.85 3.70 15.23
C ALA A 46 20.47 5.14 15.58
N ALA A 47 21.45 6.05 15.58
CA ALA A 47 21.21 7.43 15.98
C ALA A 47 22.20 8.40 15.34
N ALA A 48 21.68 9.52 14.86
CA ALA A 48 22.44 10.69 14.47
C ALA A 48 21.89 11.89 15.24
N LEU A 49 22.42 12.05 16.45
CA LEU A 49 21.97 13.04 17.42
C LEU A 49 23.09 14.05 17.72
N PRO A 50 22.76 15.33 17.99
CA PRO A 50 23.74 16.28 18.48
C PRO A 50 24.22 15.90 19.89
N PRO A 51 25.41 16.36 20.34
CA PRO A 51 25.96 16.02 21.65
C PRO A 51 25.09 16.40 22.86
N SER A 52 24.10 17.27 22.66
CA SER A 52 23.13 17.67 23.68
C SER A 52 21.99 16.68 23.89
N MET A 53 21.85 15.67 23.01
CA MET A 53 20.83 14.64 23.07
C MET A 53 21.48 13.30 23.39
N ASP A 54 20.86 12.60 24.33
CA ASP A 54 21.27 11.27 24.76
C ASP A 54 20.37 10.23 24.08
N GLU A 55 20.99 9.22 23.49
CA GLU A 55 20.31 8.21 22.68
C GLU A 55 19.35 7.35 23.53
N ASP A 56 19.80 6.87 24.69
CA ASP A 56 18.99 6.10 25.64
C ASP A 56 17.77 6.90 26.11
N ARG A 57 17.97 8.20 26.38
CA ARG A 57 16.87 9.10 26.75
C ARG A 57 15.87 9.28 25.61
N VAL A 58 16.32 9.48 24.38
CA VAL A 58 15.43 9.58 23.20
C VAL A 58 14.64 8.30 23.02
N ALA A 59 15.27 7.14 23.19
CA ALA A 59 14.63 5.84 23.09
C ALA A 59 13.53 5.64 24.13
N ALA A 60 13.84 5.91 25.41
CA ALA A 60 12.88 5.81 26.50
C ALA A 60 11.68 6.76 26.34
N MET A 61 11.91 8.01 25.91
CA MET A 61 10.84 8.97 25.65
C MET A 61 9.94 8.49 24.50
N SER A 62 10.54 7.92 23.45
CA SER A 62 9.79 7.46 22.27
C SER A 62 8.91 6.26 22.59
N ALA A 63 9.43 5.25 23.28
CA ALA A 63 8.65 4.10 23.73
C ALA A 63 7.46 4.51 24.63
N ALA A 64 7.68 5.47 25.55
CA ALA A 64 6.62 5.98 26.42
C ALA A 64 5.53 6.74 25.63
N LEU A 65 5.92 7.56 24.65
CA LEU A 65 5.00 8.32 23.80
C LEU A 65 4.16 7.42 22.90
N LEU A 66 4.77 6.39 22.30
CA LEU A 66 4.05 5.40 21.49
C LEU A 66 3.04 4.63 22.34
N SER A 67 3.46 4.13 23.51
CA SER A 67 2.59 3.42 24.45
C SER A 67 1.38 4.26 24.89
N LEU A 68 1.55 5.58 25.03
CA LEU A 68 0.44 6.48 25.34
C LEU A 68 -0.41 6.78 24.10
N GLY A 69 0.23 6.99 22.96
CA GLY A 69 -0.41 7.28 21.68
C GLY A 69 -1.32 6.15 21.21
N GLU A 70 -0.88 4.89 21.32
CA GLU A 70 -1.67 3.70 20.97
C GLU A 70 -2.93 3.61 21.83
N ARG A 71 -2.78 3.77 23.14
CA ARG A 71 -3.93 3.78 24.06
C ARG A 71 -4.89 4.93 23.75
N ALA A 72 -4.38 6.10 23.42
CA ALA A 72 -5.20 7.24 23.02
C ALA A 72 -5.91 6.99 21.68
N ALA A 73 -5.22 6.44 20.69
CA ALA A 73 -5.78 6.10 19.38
C ALA A 73 -6.90 5.06 19.50
N GLN A 74 -6.65 3.97 20.22
CA GLN A 74 -7.66 2.94 20.49
C GLN A 74 -8.84 3.50 21.31
N GLY A 75 -8.55 4.19 22.42
CA GLY A 75 -9.57 4.74 23.32
C GLY A 75 -10.46 5.81 22.66
N LEU A 76 -9.96 6.52 21.65
CA LEU A 76 -10.69 7.52 20.88
C LEU A 76 -11.22 6.97 19.54
N GLY A 77 -11.13 5.66 19.31
CA GLY A 77 -11.64 5.00 18.10
C GLY A 77 -10.97 5.49 16.81
N ARG A 78 -9.66 5.74 16.86
CA ARG A 78 -8.82 6.09 15.69
C ARG A 78 -8.15 4.86 15.05
N GLY A 79 -8.21 3.69 15.70
CA GLY A 79 -7.56 2.46 15.25
C GLY A 79 -6.11 2.41 15.70
N GLU A 80 -5.25 1.82 14.85
CA GLU A 80 -3.82 1.69 15.09
C GLU A 80 -3.10 3.05 15.03
N LEU A 81 -2.11 3.24 15.90
CA LEU A 81 -1.29 4.45 15.89
C LEU A 81 -0.33 4.40 14.69
N SER A 82 -0.48 5.36 13.78
CA SER A 82 0.43 5.48 12.63
C SER A 82 1.67 6.35 12.92
N GLN A 83 1.49 7.39 13.73
CA GLN A 83 2.55 8.37 14.02
C GLN A 83 2.15 9.27 15.19
N VAL A 84 3.16 9.87 15.83
CA VAL A 84 3.02 10.95 16.80
C VAL A 84 3.71 12.21 16.28
N TYR A 85 3.06 13.35 16.48
CA TYR A 85 3.57 14.67 16.14
C TYR A 85 3.54 15.55 17.39
N ILE A 86 4.68 16.16 17.72
CA ILE A 86 4.82 17.03 18.87
C ILE A 86 5.36 18.37 18.38
N GLU A 87 4.63 19.44 18.62
CA GLU A 87 5.06 20.80 18.33
C GLU A 87 5.48 21.49 19.62
N GLY A 88 6.68 22.06 19.62
CA GLY A 88 7.21 22.86 20.71
C GLY A 88 7.73 24.20 20.20
N ASP A 89 8.03 25.11 21.13
CA ASP A 89 8.43 26.48 20.79
C ASP A 89 9.73 26.58 19.97
N ALA A 90 10.56 25.54 20.06
CA ALA A 90 11.88 25.43 19.43
C ALA A 90 11.88 24.55 18.16
N GLY A 91 10.79 23.86 17.84
CA GLY A 91 10.78 22.91 16.74
C GLY A 91 9.76 21.80 16.94
N THR A 92 9.91 20.75 16.16
CA THR A 92 8.91 19.69 16.05
C THR A 92 9.57 18.33 16.16
N VAL A 93 8.92 17.39 16.83
CA VAL A 93 9.35 15.99 16.90
C VAL A 93 8.33 15.11 16.20
N PHE A 94 8.82 14.20 15.35
CA PHE A 94 8.04 13.20 14.65
C PHE A 94 8.46 11.82 15.13
N LEU A 95 7.49 10.98 15.47
CA LEU A 95 7.68 9.54 15.67
C LEU A 95 6.81 8.84 14.63
N VAL A 96 7.42 8.09 13.74
CA VAL A 96 6.71 7.36 12.68
C VAL A 96 7.11 5.90 12.74
N SER A 97 6.13 5.01 12.85
CA SER A 97 6.37 3.57 12.91
C SER A 97 7.13 3.12 11.66
N ALA A 98 8.16 2.30 11.87
CA ALA A 98 8.98 1.69 10.84
C ALA A 98 8.91 0.18 11.03
N ASP A 99 7.91 -0.43 10.37
CA ASP A 99 7.51 -1.82 10.58
C ASP A 99 6.94 -2.09 11.99
N ASP A 100 6.81 -3.37 12.35
CA ASP A 100 6.30 -3.83 13.65
C ASP A 100 7.40 -3.92 14.72
N GLU A 101 8.65 -3.56 14.39
CA GLU A 101 9.79 -3.67 15.29
C GLU A 101 10.29 -2.33 15.84
N ALA A 102 10.10 -1.24 15.09
CA ALA A 102 10.78 0.02 15.38
C ALA A 102 9.96 1.27 15.04
N VAL A 103 10.46 2.40 15.52
CA VAL A 103 10.01 3.75 15.24
C VAL A 103 11.18 4.60 14.75
N LEU A 104 10.94 5.39 13.72
CA LEU A 104 11.84 6.48 13.33
C LEU A 104 11.44 7.75 14.09
N VAL A 105 12.39 8.28 14.85
CA VAL A 105 12.32 9.56 15.53
C VAL A 105 13.05 10.59 14.68
N ALA A 106 12.44 11.74 14.42
CA ALA A 106 13.06 12.86 13.74
C ALA A 106 12.75 14.18 14.45
N VAL A 107 13.76 15.02 14.66
CA VAL A 107 13.64 16.36 15.25
C VAL A 107 13.87 17.39 14.17
N ALA A 108 12.88 18.24 13.95
CA ALA A 108 12.94 19.31 12.97
C ALA A 108 13.05 20.68 13.63
N SER A 109 13.80 21.58 12.99
CA SER A 109 13.99 22.96 13.40
C SER A 109 12.67 23.74 13.42
N LYS A 110 12.62 24.81 14.20
CA LYS A 110 11.50 25.76 14.17
C LYS A 110 11.22 26.26 12.75
N GLY A 111 9.93 26.30 12.39
CA GLY A 111 9.49 26.83 11.09
C GLY A 111 9.58 25.84 9.94
N ALA A 112 10.02 24.59 10.20
CA ALA A 112 9.93 23.51 9.23
C ALA A 112 8.47 23.28 8.81
N LYS A 113 8.24 23.08 7.51
CA LYS A 113 6.89 22.86 6.99
C LYS A 113 6.42 21.46 7.35
N VAL A 114 5.51 21.36 8.32
CA VAL A 114 5.01 20.09 8.89
C VAL A 114 4.61 19.07 7.83
N GLY A 115 3.84 19.47 6.81
CA GLY A 115 3.41 18.56 5.75
C GLY A 115 4.58 17.98 4.93
N MET A 116 5.63 18.77 4.70
CA MET A 116 6.84 18.33 4.00
C MET A 116 7.70 17.43 4.88
N MET A 117 7.85 17.77 6.16
CA MET A 117 8.56 16.92 7.13
C MET A 117 7.88 15.57 7.28
N LEU A 118 6.55 15.53 7.38
CA LEU A 118 5.80 14.26 7.42
C LEU A 118 6.05 13.40 6.18
N TYR A 119 6.16 14.01 5.00
CA TYR A 119 6.48 13.28 3.77
C TYR A 119 7.88 12.65 3.84
N GLU A 120 8.91 13.44 4.16
CA GLU A 120 10.30 12.96 4.21
C GLU A 120 10.50 11.92 5.31
N VAL A 121 9.97 12.15 6.52
CA VAL A 121 10.10 11.22 7.64
C VAL A 121 9.36 9.91 7.36
N ARG A 122 8.16 9.93 6.76
CA ARG A 122 7.46 8.69 6.36
C ARG A 122 8.24 7.90 5.31
N ARG A 123 8.84 8.59 4.33
CA ARG A 123 9.67 7.96 3.30
C ARG A 123 10.92 7.32 3.91
N ALA A 124 11.56 7.99 4.85
CA ALA A 124 12.69 7.44 5.59
C ALA A 124 12.27 6.27 6.49
N ALA A 125 11.14 6.35 7.18
CA ALA A 125 10.60 5.24 8.00
C ALA A 125 10.33 4.00 7.14
N ALA A 126 9.79 4.16 5.92
CA ALA A 126 9.64 3.05 4.99
C ALA A 126 11.00 2.44 4.60
N THR A 127 12.02 3.28 4.37
CA THR A 127 13.38 2.79 4.07
C THR A 127 13.98 2.03 5.24
N VAL A 128 13.78 2.52 6.47
CA VAL A 128 14.17 1.82 7.71
C VAL A 128 13.45 0.47 7.81
N ALA A 129 12.15 0.43 7.54
CA ALA A 129 11.39 -0.82 7.55
C ALA A 129 11.92 -1.85 6.55
N GLU A 130 12.31 -1.44 5.33
CA GLU A 130 12.95 -2.35 4.37
C GLU A 130 14.30 -2.90 4.89
N VAL A 131 15.09 -2.06 5.57
CA VAL A 131 16.35 -2.51 6.19
C VAL A 131 16.08 -3.53 7.30
N LEU A 132 15.04 -3.31 8.10
CA LEU A 132 14.67 -4.20 9.20
C LEU A 132 14.20 -5.56 8.66
N ARG A 133 13.34 -5.58 7.63
CA ARG A 133 12.86 -6.82 7.01
C ARG A 133 13.94 -7.56 6.22
N ALA A 134 14.97 -6.89 5.71
CA ALA A 134 16.01 -7.57 4.93
C ALA A 134 16.87 -8.55 5.74
N ASP A 135 16.84 -8.47 7.08
CA ASP A 135 17.47 -9.45 7.98
C ASP A 135 16.51 -10.56 8.41
N GLU A 136 15.21 -10.28 8.32
CA GLU A 136 14.13 -11.25 8.42
C GLU A 136 13.98 -11.90 7.03
N GLU A 137 14.72 -13.00 6.76
CA GLU A 137 14.38 -13.85 5.62
C GLU A 137 12.85 -14.04 5.66
N PRO A 138 12.11 -13.62 4.61
CA PRO A 138 10.68 -13.46 4.75
C PRO A 138 10.13 -14.83 5.15
N ALA A 139 9.51 -14.92 6.33
CA ALA A 139 8.55 -15.99 6.59
C ALA A 139 7.68 -16.01 5.34
N PRO A 140 7.71 -17.10 4.55
CA PRO A 140 7.44 -17.08 3.13
C PRO A 140 6.17 -16.28 2.97
N ALA A 141 6.31 -15.11 2.33
CA ALA A 141 5.18 -14.28 1.96
C ALA A 141 4.15 -15.28 1.51
N ALA A 142 3.04 -15.38 2.27
CA ALA A 142 1.98 -16.30 1.94
C ALA A 142 1.79 -16.08 0.46
N ALA A 143 2.22 -17.06 -0.34
CA ALA A 143 2.18 -16.93 -1.78
C ALA A 143 0.77 -16.46 -2.05
N PRO A 144 0.50 -15.60 -3.06
CA PRO A 144 -0.86 -15.45 -3.46
C PRO A 144 -1.33 -16.89 -3.71
N VAL A 145 -2.17 -17.39 -2.80
CA VAL A 145 -3.03 -18.51 -3.09
C VAL A 145 -3.93 -17.89 -4.13
N LEU A 146 -3.42 -17.89 -5.37
CA LEU A 146 -4.24 -18.05 -6.56
C LEU A 146 -5.20 -19.13 -6.11
N ALA A 147 -6.41 -18.68 -5.77
CA ALA A 147 -7.45 -19.51 -5.23
C ALA A 147 -7.40 -20.77 -6.08
N ALA A 148 -7.04 -21.89 -5.47
CA ALA A 148 -7.31 -23.17 -6.07
C ALA A 148 -8.82 -23.14 -6.21
N VAL A 149 -9.29 -22.87 -7.43
CA VAL A 149 -10.67 -23.14 -7.82
C VAL A 149 -10.85 -24.60 -7.42
N PRO A 150 -11.72 -24.92 -6.45
CA PRO A 150 -11.96 -26.31 -6.12
C PRO A 150 -12.40 -26.99 -7.40
N THR A 151 -11.65 -27.99 -7.85
CA THR A 151 -12.07 -28.89 -8.92
C THR A 151 -13.14 -29.85 -8.38
N GLU A 152 -14.15 -29.33 -7.69
CA GLU A 152 -15.43 -30.02 -7.67
C GLU A 152 -16.10 -29.64 -8.97
N VAL A 153 -16.05 -30.55 -9.94
CA VAL A 153 -17.04 -30.56 -11.01
C VAL A 153 -18.40 -30.59 -10.29
N PRO A 154 -19.26 -29.56 -10.44
CA PRO A 154 -20.57 -29.60 -9.84
C PRO A 154 -21.29 -30.84 -10.37
N VAL A 155 -21.58 -31.80 -9.50
CA VAL A 155 -22.54 -32.84 -9.79
C VAL A 155 -23.86 -32.10 -9.94
N GLN A 156 -24.31 -31.91 -11.19
CA GLN A 156 -25.65 -31.39 -11.42
C GLN A 156 -26.62 -32.36 -10.76
N PRO A 157 -27.48 -31.93 -9.81
CA PRO A 157 -28.57 -32.78 -9.40
C PRO A 157 -29.38 -33.13 -10.65
N GLU A 158 -29.75 -34.41 -10.81
CA GLU A 158 -30.70 -34.78 -11.86
C GLU A 158 -31.91 -33.85 -11.81
N PRO A 159 -32.45 -33.43 -12.95
CA PRO A 159 -33.54 -32.46 -12.98
C PRO A 159 -34.75 -33.04 -12.25
N VAL A 160 -35.00 -32.55 -11.04
CA VAL A 160 -36.31 -32.69 -10.42
C VAL A 160 -37.22 -31.81 -11.26
N ALA A 161 -38.19 -32.43 -11.92
CA ALA A 161 -39.23 -31.72 -12.67
C ALA A 161 -40.08 -30.90 -11.70
N GLU A 162 -39.59 -29.71 -11.34
CA GLU A 162 -40.37 -28.72 -10.63
C GLU A 162 -41.31 -28.06 -11.63
N THR A 163 -42.61 -28.33 -11.48
CA THR A 163 -43.66 -27.77 -12.31
C THR A 163 -43.66 -26.26 -12.19
N ALA A 164 -43.24 -25.56 -13.24
CA ALA A 164 -43.30 -24.11 -13.31
C ALA A 164 -44.73 -23.61 -13.05
N PRO A 165 -44.93 -22.52 -12.28
CA PRO A 165 -46.24 -21.90 -12.17
C PRO A 165 -46.67 -21.39 -13.56
N VAL A 166 -47.88 -21.74 -13.96
CA VAL A 166 -48.46 -21.31 -15.24
C VAL A 166 -48.53 -19.78 -15.24
N ALA A 167 -47.90 -19.14 -16.23
CA ALA A 167 -47.96 -17.70 -16.38
C ALA A 167 -49.43 -17.25 -16.59
N PRO A 168 -49.89 -16.15 -15.97
CA PRO A 168 -51.23 -15.64 -16.24
C PRO A 168 -51.34 -15.25 -17.71
N VAL A 169 -52.40 -15.72 -18.37
CA VAL A 169 -52.73 -15.32 -19.75
C VAL A 169 -53.04 -13.83 -19.74
N TYR A 170 -52.21 -13.05 -20.44
CA TYR A 170 -52.48 -11.64 -20.68
C TYR A 170 -53.61 -11.48 -21.69
N THR A 171 -54.75 -10.94 -21.25
CA THR A 171 -55.80 -10.44 -22.14
C THR A 171 -55.59 -8.95 -22.37
N PRO A 172 -55.36 -8.51 -23.63
CA PRO A 172 -55.27 -7.09 -23.93
C PRO A 172 -56.62 -6.38 -23.66
N PRO A 173 -56.62 -5.11 -23.27
CA PRO A 173 -57.85 -4.33 -23.09
C PRO A 173 -58.58 -4.17 -24.43
N THR A 174 -59.87 -4.53 -24.46
CA THR A 174 -60.75 -4.45 -25.64
C THR A 174 -61.30 -3.03 -25.89
N ASP A 175 -60.55 -2.00 -25.51
CA ASP A 175 -60.98 -0.61 -25.71
C ASP A 175 -60.78 -0.24 -27.20
N PRO A 176 -61.84 0.13 -27.94
CA PRO A 176 -61.73 0.51 -29.35
C PRO A 176 -60.90 1.78 -29.58
N ALA A 177 -60.52 2.52 -28.53
CA ALA A 177 -59.64 3.68 -28.64
C ALA A 177 -58.12 3.35 -28.62
N TYR A 178 -57.73 2.11 -28.31
CA TYR A 178 -56.31 1.75 -28.21
C TYR A 178 -55.67 1.57 -29.59
N THR A 179 -54.79 2.51 -29.97
CA THR A 179 -54.00 2.44 -31.22
C THR A 179 -52.53 2.24 -30.89
N VAL A 180 -51.90 1.18 -31.44
CA VAL A 180 -50.49 0.88 -31.23
C VAL A 180 -49.62 1.85 -32.06
N PRO A 181 -48.66 2.59 -31.48
CA PRO A 181 -47.77 3.44 -32.27
C PRO A 181 -46.80 2.60 -33.10
N SER A 182 -46.73 2.83 -34.41
CA SER A 182 -45.67 2.30 -35.26
C SER A 182 -44.44 3.19 -35.21
N TYR A 183 -43.31 2.65 -34.76
CA TYR A 183 -42.03 3.36 -34.76
C TYR A 183 -41.26 3.02 -36.03
N THR A 184 -41.21 3.95 -36.99
CA THR A 184 -40.26 3.91 -38.11
C THR A 184 -38.95 4.54 -37.63
N GLY A 185 -37.95 3.72 -37.32
CA GLY A 185 -36.65 4.19 -36.84
C GLY A 185 -35.89 4.97 -37.92
N GLN A 186 -35.64 6.25 -37.67
CA GLN A 186 -34.61 7.04 -38.33
C GLN A 186 -33.46 7.19 -37.33
N ALA A 187 -32.29 6.64 -37.66
CA ALA A 187 -31.15 6.61 -36.76
C ALA A 187 -30.45 7.98 -36.71
N ASP A 188 -30.57 8.69 -35.60
CA ASP A 188 -29.78 9.88 -35.31
C ASP A 188 -28.36 9.47 -34.88
N SER A 189 -27.36 9.81 -35.71
CA SER A 189 -25.96 9.39 -35.61
C SER A 189 -25.12 10.18 -34.60
N ALA A 190 -25.65 10.50 -33.41
CA ALA A 190 -25.00 11.42 -32.47
C ALA A 190 -24.24 10.76 -31.29
N TRP A 191 -24.17 9.43 -31.20
CA TRP A 191 -23.66 8.74 -30.00
C TRP A 191 -22.47 7.77 -30.20
N THR A 192 -21.87 7.66 -31.39
CA THR A 192 -20.85 6.63 -31.65
C THR A 192 -19.38 7.05 -31.42
N SER A 193 -19.11 8.17 -30.76
CA SER A 193 -17.72 8.60 -30.49
C SER A 193 -17.37 8.52 -29.02
N SER A 194 -16.93 7.34 -28.54
CA SER A 194 -15.83 7.18 -27.56
C SER A 194 -15.84 5.79 -26.90
N TYR A 195 -15.62 4.72 -27.65
CA TYR A 195 -15.10 3.46 -27.12
C TYR A 195 -14.42 2.69 -28.26
N ALA A 196 -13.11 2.89 -28.41
CA ALA A 196 -12.26 2.03 -29.23
C ALA A 196 -11.16 1.46 -28.32
N PRO A 197 -11.09 0.13 -28.10
CA PRO A 197 -10.00 -0.48 -27.35
C PRO A 197 -8.74 -0.55 -28.20
N THR A 198 -7.63 -0.06 -27.67
CA THR A 198 -6.30 -0.10 -28.29
C THR A 198 -5.76 -1.53 -28.27
N GLY A 199 -5.81 -2.21 -29.42
CA GLY A 199 -5.21 -3.52 -29.61
C GLY A 199 -4.80 -3.71 -31.06
N SER A 200 -3.51 -3.53 -31.33
CA SER A 200 -2.92 -3.69 -32.67
C SER A 200 -2.96 -5.15 -33.13
N VAL A 201 -3.68 -5.43 -34.21
CA VAL A 201 -3.47 -6.63 -35.04
C VAL A 201 -3.15 -6.17 -36.46
N MET A 202 -1.95 -6.53 -36.93
CA MET A 202 -1.46 -6.29 -38.29
C MET A 202 -2.24 -7.14 -39.31
N PRO A 203 -2.37 -6.70 -40.58
CA PRO A 203 -3.18 -7.38 -41.58
C PRO A 203 -2.36 -8.31 -42.50
N GLY A 204 -3.00 -9.38 -42.96
CA GLY A 204 -2.82 -9.86 -44.33
C GLY A 204 -2.05 -11.16 -44.52
N GLY A 205 -2.76 -12.21 -44.94
CA GLY A 205 -2.17 -13.43 -45.51
C GLY A 205 -3.24 -14.47 -45.80
N GLY A 206 -3.89 -14.35 -46.95
CA GLY A 206 -5.04 -15.15 -47.37
C GLY A 206 -4.76 -16.65 -47.46
N VAL A 207 -5.81 -17.43 -47.19
CA VAL A 207 -5.88 -18.87 -47.41
C VAL A 207 -6.62 -19.13 -48.72
N PRO A 208 -6.03 -19.83 -49.70
CA PRO A 208 -6.79 -20.50 -50.75
C PRO A 208 -6.96 -22.02 -50.48
N PRO A 209 -7.89 -22.69 -51.18
CA PRO A 209 -8.65 -23.80 -50.61
C PRO A 209 -8.05 -25.20 -50.84
N SER A 210 -8.65 -26.13 -50.09
CA SER A 210 -8.49 -27.59 -50.04
C SER A 210 -8.20 -28.34 -51.33
N THR A 211 -7.32 -29.35 -51.25
CA THR A 211 -7.47 -30.65 -51.95
C THR A 211 -6.98 -31.79 -51.05
N TRP A 212 -7.72 -32.90 -51.08
CA TRP A 212 -7.42 -34.17 -50.41
C TRP A 212 -6.46 -35.01 -51.27
N SER A 213 -5.46 -35.63 -50.63
CA SER A 213 -4.99 -37.01 -50.83
C SER A 213 -3.86 -37.30 -49.85
#